data_AF-A0A8X7UMV9-F1
#
_entry.id   AF-A0A8X7UMV9-F1
#
_cell.length_a   1.000
_cell.length_b   1.000
_cell.length_c   1.000
_cell.angle_alpha   90.00
_cell.angle_beta   90.00
_cell.angle_gamma   90.00
#
_symmetry.space_group_name_H-M   'P 1'
#
loop_
_entity.id
_entity.type
_entity.pdbx_description
1 polymer ?
#
loop_
_entity_poly.entity_id
_entity_poly.type
_entity_poly.pdbx_seq_one_letter_code
_entity_poly.pdbx_strand_id
1 'polypeptide(L)' 'MSFSGPYITSETGVFWDIDECEIPEELNAAQVLQRMRQNFSEGGHRGPVSFRAYGDMTGLDIQSSDGFF' A
#
# COMPACT_ATOMS: atom_id res chain seq x y z
N MET A 1 12.46 3.35 -4.90
CA MET A 1 12.61 1.87 -4.92
C MET A 1 12.73 1.45 -6.38
N SER A 2 13.46 0.38 -6.73
CA SER A 2 13.54 -0.11 -8.12
C SER A 2 13.35 -1.62 -8.14
N PHE A 3 12.36 -2.07 -8.92
CA PHE A 3 12.05 -3.49 -9.10
C PHE A 3 12.82 -4.03 -10.30
N SER A 4 13.39 -5.22 -10.16
CA SER A 4 14.18 -5.86 -11.21
C SER A 4 13.93 -7.36 -11.27
N GLY A 5 14.29 -7.95 -12.41
CA GLY A 5 14.17 -9.40 -12.62
C GLY A 5 12.73 -9.91 -12.44
N PRO A 6 12.52 -11.05 -11.77
CA PRO A 6 11.20 -11.68 -11.67
C PRO A 6 10.20 -10.87 -10.83
N TYR A 7 10.68 -9.89 -10.05
CA TYR A 7 9.86 -9.11 -9.13
C TYR A 7 9.10 -7.96 -9.82
N ILE A 8 9.41 -7.65 -11.08
CA ILE A 8 8.68 -6.64 -11.86
C ILE A 8 7.18 -6.98 -11.94
N THR A 9 6.83 -8.25 -12.12
CA THR A 9 5.44 -8.70 -12.29
C THR A 9 4.94 -9.57 -11.15
N SER A 10 5.76 -9.78 -10.11
CA SER A 10 5.35 -10.55 -8.94
C SER A 10 4.28 -9.82 -8.17
N GLU A 11 3.45 -10.56 -7.45
CA GLU A 11 2.54 -9.97 -6.48
C GLU A 11 3.33 -9.39 -5.30
N THR A 12 2.97 -8.17 -4.89
CA THR A 12 3.56 -7.49 -3.74
C THR A 12 2.50 -7.23 -2.68
N GLY A 13 2.73 -7.72 -1.47
CA GLY A 13 1.93 -7.40 -0.29
C GLY A 13 2.58 -6.29 0.53
N VAL A 14 1.80 -5.28 0.91
CA VAL A 14 2.20 -4.23 1.85
C VAL A 14 1.45 -4.44 3.16
N PHE A 15 2.21 -4.56 4.24
CA PHE A 15 1.71 -4.65 5.60
C PHE A 15 2.03 -3.34 6.31
N TRP A 16 1.01 -2.67 6.81
CA TRP A 16 1.11 -1.32 7.35
C TRP A 16 0.57 -1.28 8.77
N ASP A 17 1.42 -0.94 9.73
CA ASP A 17 1.01 -0.65 11.09
C ASP A 17 0.60 0.83 11.19
N ILE A 18 -0.69 1.10 11.38
CA ILE A 18 -1.22 2.46 11.46
C ILE A 18 -0.82 3.12 12.79
N ASP A 19 -0.66 2.34 13.85
CA ASP A 19 -0.34 2.88 15.18
C ASP A 19 1.12 3.36 15.25
N GLU A 20 2.04 2.67 14.56
CA GLU A 20 3.44 3.10 14.45
C GLU A 20 3.73 3.99 13.23
N CYS A 21 2.95 3.87 12.16
CA CYS A 21 3.11 4.65 10.93
C CYS A 21 1.81 5.39 10.58
N GLU A 22 1.48 6.39 11.39
CA GLU A 22 0.26 7.19 11.22
C GLU A 22 0.21 7.94 9.88
N ILE A 23 -1.02 8.26 9.47
CA ILE A 23 -1.27 9.09 8.28
C ILE A 23 -1.04 10.57 8.64
N PRO A 24 -0.22 11.31 7.87
CA PRO A 24 -0.07 12.75 8.07
C PRO A 24 -1.41 13.48 7.94
N GLU A 25 -1.63 14.53 8.74
CA GLU A 25 -2.90 15.28 8.81
C GLU A 25 -3.40 15.79 7.45
N GLU A 26 -2.50 16.07 6.50
CA GLU A 26 -2.87 16.57 5.18
C GLU A 26 -3.34 15.48 4.20
N LEU A 27 -3.29 14.22 4.61
CA LEU A 27 -3.62 13.06 3.78
C LEU A 27 -4.71 12.22 4.41
N ASN A 28 -5.47 11.53 3.55
CA ASN A 28 -6.28 10.40 3.96
C ASN A 28 -5.67 9.08 3.48
N ALA A 29 -6.17 7.97 4.02
CA ALA A 29 -5.65 6.63 3.72
C ALA A 29 -5.65 6.32 2.21
N ALA A 30 -6.72 6.70 1.48
CA ALA A 30 -6.79 6.48 0.04
C ALA A 30 -5.67 7.21 -0.72
N GLN A 31 -5.34 8.45 -0.34
CA GLN A 31 -4.22 9.21 -0.91
C GLN A 31 -2.86 8.56 -0.60
N VAL A 32 -2.68 8.03 0.61
CA VAL A 32 -1.46 7.29 0.99
C VAL A 32 -1.31 6.03 0.14
N LEU A 33 -2.36 5.22 0.04
CA LEU A 33 -2.35 4.00 -0.78
C LEU A 33 -2.10 4.31 -2.26
N GLN A 34 -2.69 5.39 -2.79
CA GLN A 34 -2.44 5.84 -4.15
C GLN A 34 -0.97 6.20 -4.37
N ARG A 35 -0.35 6.96 -3.44
CA ARG A 35 1.07 7.32 -3.50
C ARG A 35 1.98 6.09 -3.41
N MET A 36 1.65 5.11 -2.57
CA MET A 36 2.38 3.84 -2.51
C MET A 36 2.32 3.10 -3.85
N ARG A 37 1.13 2.96 -4.45
CA ARG A 37 0.97 2.35 -5.78
C ARG A 37 1.76 3.11 -6.86
N GLN A 38 1.76 4.43 -6.84
CA GLN A 38 2.55 5.27 -7.75
C GLN A 38 4.05 5.02 -7.59
N ASN A 39 4.56 5.03 -6.36
CA ASN A 39 5.96 4.74 -6.07
C ASN A 39 6.40 3.35 -6.57
N PHE A 40 5.53 2.34 -6.47
CA PHE A 40 5.81 1.01 -7.02
C PHE A 40 5.88 1.04 -8.56
N SER A 41 4.91 1.69 -9.20
CA SER A 41 4.86 1.84 -10.65
C SER A 41 6.08 2.60 -11.20
N GLU A 42 6.44 3.73 -10.58
CA GLU A 42 7.63 4.53 -10.93
C GLU A 42 8.93 3.74 -10.72
N GLY A 43 8.94 2.86 -9.71
CA GLY A 43 10.03 1.91 -9.48
C GLY A 43 10.09 0.76 -10.50
N GLY A 44 9.15 0.67 -11.44
CA GLY A 44 9.08 -0.36 -12.47
C GLY A 44 8.23 -1.58 -12.12
N HIS A 45 7.53 -1.60 -10.98
CA HIS A 45 6.58 -2.67 -10.65
C HIS A 45 5.36 -2.63 -11.58
N ARG A 46 4.93 -3.80 -12.04
CA ARG A 46 3.77 -3.99 -12.91
C ARG A 46 2.85 -5.13 -12.47
N GLY A 47 3.25 -5.90 -11.45
CA GLY A 47 2.39 -6.92 -10.84
C GLY A 47 1.29 -6.33 -9.94
N PRO A 48 0.40 -7.17 -9.39
CA PRO A 48 -0.60 -6.77 -8.41
C PRO A 48 0.03 -6.26 -7.11
N VAL A 49 -0.65 -5.32 -6.45
CA VAL A 49 -0.27 -4.81 -5.12
C VAL A 49 -1.47 -4.87 -4.19
N SER A 50 -1.33 -5.64 -3.11
CA SER A 50 -2.31 -5.77 -2.04
C SER A 50 -1.83 -5.01 -0.79
N PHE A 51 -2.76 -4.44 -0.03
CA PHE A 51 -2.48 -3.65 1.15
C PHE A 51 -3.24 -4.20 2.35
N ARG A 52 -2.56 -4.28 3.49
CA ARG A 52 -3.14 -4.71 4.75
C ARG A 52 -2.68 -3.78 5.87
N ALA A 53 -3.61 -3.00 6.37
CA ALA A 53 -3.39 -2.17 7.55
C ALA A 53 -3.71 -2.95 8.83
N TYR A 54 -3.05 -2.62 9.93
CA TYR A 54 -3.32 -3.09 11.29
C TYR A 54 -3.28 -1.90 12.27
N GLY A 55 -3.94 -2.01 13.42
CA GLY A 55 -4.00 -0.93 14.43
C GLY A 55 -5.40 -0.34 14.60
N ASP A 56 -5.50 0.82 15.24
CA ASP A 56 -6.76 1.55 15.38
C ASP A 56 -7.13 2.24 14.05
N MET A 57 -8.07 1.64 13.32
CA MET A 57 -8.56 2.15 12.04
C MET A 57 -9.78 3.05 12.20
N THR A 58 -10.12 3.45 13.42
CA THR A 58 -11.30 4.29 13.67
C THR A 58 -11.20 5.60 12.89
N GLY A 59 -12.18 5.85 12.02
CA GLY A 59 -12.21 7.07 11.19
C GLY A 59 -11.37 6.99 9.91
N LEU A 60 -10.69 5.87 9.63
CA LEU A 60 -9.97 5.65 8.38
C LEU A 60 -10.82 4.86 7.39
N ASP A 61 -11.16 5.46 6.26
CA ASP A 61 -11.76 4.74 5.12
C ASP A 61 -10.68 4.03 4.32
N ILE A 62 -10.17 2.93 4.89
CA ILE A 62 -9.28 2.01 4.17
C ILE A 62 -10.18 1.02 3.44
N GLN A 63 -10.41 1.23 2.15
CA GLN A 63 -11.08 0.23 1.32
C GLN A 63 -10.23 -1.04 1.32
N SER A 64 -10.68 -2.03 2.10
CA SER A 64 -10.21 -3.42 2.07
C SER A 64 -10.67 -4.11 0.78
N SER A 65 -10.39 -3.51 -0.36
CA SER A 65 -10.61 -4.10 -1.67
C SER A 65 -9.30 -4.67 -2.16
N ASP A 66 -8.89 -5.82 -1.63
CA ASP A 66 -8.13 -6.84 -2.37
C ASP A 66 -7.95 -8.05 -1.44
N GLY A 67 -8.18 -9.23 -1.99
CA GLY A 67 -8.54 -10.46 -1.27
C GLY A 67 -7.52 -10.95 -0.24
N PHE A 68 -8.05 -11.74 0.69
CA PHE A 68 -7.32 -12.56 1.65
C PHE A 68 -6.33 -13.50 0.95
N PHE A 69 -5.13 -13.60 1.51
CA PHE A 69 -4.31 -14.81 1.53
C PHE A 69 -4.21 -15.27 2.99
#